data_AF-A0A3B0W1D9-F1
#
_entry.id   AF-A0A3B0W1D9-F1
#
_cell.length_a   1.000
_cell.length_b   1.000
_cell.length_c   1.000
_cell.angle_alpha   90.00
_cell.angle_beta   90.00
_cell.angle_gamma   90.00
#
_symmetry.space_group_name_H-M   'P 1'
#
loop_
_entity.id
_entity.type
_entity.pdbx_description
1 polymer ?
#
loop_
_entity_poly.entity_id
_entity_poly.type
_entity_poly.pdbx_seq_one_letter_code
_entity_poly.pdbx_strand_id
1 'polypeptide(L)'
;MLSVIKQPRWLLAIFMMLFASIAFGHGMSDAEKQLIIEGGNLQYIWIGATHMLSGYDHLAFVFGIIFFLRKFKDIVKYITVFTIGHSITLIFATFNAIQVNYFLVDAVIALSVVYIAFHNLDGFKKYLNVNPPNMLAMIFGFGLIHGLGLSTRLQQLPLNADHLLMNIISFNVGIEIGQIAALTIMLLVIMAFRKSHFFPTFSKISNVFLMLAGGYLFLMQMHGYAHNSHPEEFMVNAPSTPQHTNNTAVLSSSNWTDTIQLNIPARGDLEYKLQQTQGAVFEYSWQTNQGSLFYDFHGEPEGDTTGDFKSFEKDTRANANGTLQTTFTGTHGWYWKNNNAFPVTVTLNLKGEYQRLDLQNAPKTTHDTL
;
A
#
# COMPACT_ATOMS: atom_id res chain seq x y z
N MET A 1 -36.38 -39.05 -8.56
CA MET A 1 -36.41 -37.58 -8.77
C MET A 1 -35.54 -36.97 -7.69
N LEU A 2 -34.44 -36.34 -8.09
CA LEU A 2 -33.26 -36.07 -7.27
C LEU A 2 -33.55 -35.31 -5.97
N SER A 3 -33.33 -36.00 -4.86
CA SER A 3 -33.20 -35.44 -3.53
C SER A 3 -31.83 -35.91 -3.02
N VAL A 4 -31.19 -35.08 -2.18
CA VAL A 4 -29.83 -35.23 -1.63
C VAL A 4 -28.72 -34.56 -2.46
N ILE A 5 -28.70 -33.22 -2.45
CA ILE A 5 -27.44 -32.48 -2.32
C ILE A 5 -27.53 -31.72 -1.00
N LYS A 6 -26.97 -32.33 0.06
CA LYS A 6 -26.72 -31.66 1.34
C LYS A 6 -25.71 -30.55 1.07
N GLN A 7 -26.03 -29.34 1.53
CA GLN A 7 -25.28 -28.11 1.30
C GLN A 7 -23.76 -28.31 1.50
N PRO A 8 -22.94 -28.11 0.46
CA PRO A 8 -21.51 -28.23 0.59
C PRO A 8 -20.98 -26.93 1.19
N ARG A 9 -20.96 -26.84 2.52
CA ARG A 9 -20.33 -25.72 3.27
C ARG A 9 -18.86 -25.53 2.86
N TRP A 10 -18.24 -26.59 2.33
CA TRP A 10 -16.91 -26.60 1.77
C TRP A 10 -16.82 -25.99 0.35
N LEU A 11 -17.88 -26.01 -0.47
CA LEU A 11 -17.87 -25.30 -1.76
C LEU A 11 -17.94 -23.79 -1.58
N LEU A 12 -18.57 -23.28 -0.51
CA LEU A 12 -18.48 -21.85 -0.15
C LEU A 12 -17.05 -21.48 0.27
N ALA A 13 -16.38 -22.35 1.04
CA ALA A 13 -14.99 -22.15 1.43
C ALA A 13 -14.02 -22.22 0.23
N ILE A 14 -14.24 -23.16 -0.69
CA ILE A 14 -13.50 -23.26 -1.96
C ILE A 14 -13.81 -22.04 -2.85
N PHE A 15 -15.07 -21.60 -2.93
CA PHE A 15 -15.45 -20.39 -3.66
C PHE A 15 -14.78 -19.12 -3.09
N MET A 16 -14.60 -19.03 -1.77
CA MET A 16 -13.83 -17.95 -1.13
C MET A 16 -12.32 -18.06 -1.38
N MET A 17 -11.76 -19.28 -1.41
CA MET A 17 -10.34 -19.50 -1.75
C MET A 17 -10.03 -19.24 -3.23
N LEU A 18 -11.00 -19.38 -4.13
CA LEU A 18 -10.82 -19.17 -5.57
C LEU A 18 -10.83 -17.68 -6.00
N PHE A 19 -11.15 -16.75 -5.09
CA PHE A 19 -10.98 -15.30 -5.31
C PHE A 19 -9.71 -14.72 -4.66
N ALA A 20 -8.81 -15.58 -4.16
CA ALA A 20 -7.66 -15.22 -3.33
C ALA A 20 -6.49 -14.50 -4.03
N SER A 21 -6.62 -14.08 -5.29
CA SER A 21 -5.49 -13.51 -6.05
C SER A 21 -5.42 -11.99 -6.12
N ILE A 22 -6.28 -11.22 -5.43
CA ILE A 22 -6.12 -9.76 -5.36
C ILE A 22 -6.71 -9.22 -4.04
N ALA A 23 -5.94 -9.27 -2.96
CA ALA A 23 -6.30 -8.57 -1.72
C ALA A 23 -5.08 -7.83 -1.15
N PHE A 24 -4.37 -7.08 -1.99
CA PHE A 24 -3.45 -6.05 -1.50
C PHE A 24 -4.26 -4.88 -0.97
N GLY A 25 -3.98 -4.42 0.26
CA GLY A 25 -4.63 -3.24 0.83
C GLY A 25 -4.68 -2.12 -0.20
N HIS A 26 -5.87 -1.61 -0.50
CA HIS A 26 -6.04 -0.67 -1.61
C HIS A 26 -5.23 0.60 -1.33
N GLY A 27 -4.15 0.78 -2.09
CA GLY A 27 -3.32 1.98 -2.09
C GLY A 27 -3.73 2.96 -3.19
N MET A 28 -3.16 4.15 -3.18
CA MET A 28 -3.27 5.06 -4.32
C MET A 28 -2.42 4.58 -5.50
N SER A 29 -2.99 4.63 -6.69
CA SER A 29 -2.25 4.45 -7.95
C SER A 29 -1.30 5.62 -8.21
N ASP A 30 -0.26 5.39 -9.01
CA ASP A 30 0.71 6.46 -9.31
C ASP A 30 0.12 7.59 -10.14
N ALA A 31 -0.88 7.29 -10.98
CA ALA A 31 -1.67 8.32 -11.65
C ALA A 31 -2.40 9.23 -10.63
N GLU A 32 -2.96 8.66 -9.56
CA GLU A 32 -3.58 9.44 -8.49
C GLU A 32 -2.55 10.25 -7.71
N LYS A 33 -1.35 9.70 -7.45
CA LYS A 33 -0.25 10.43 -6.79
C LYS A 33 0.24 11.62 -7.61
N GLN A 34 0.39 11.44 -8.92
CA GLN A 34 0.79 12.51 -9.84
C GLN A 34 -0.29 13.60 -9.92
N LEU A 35 -1.57 13.21 -9.99
CA LEU A 35 -2.71 14.14 -9.98
C LEU A 35 -2.84 14.91 -8.66
N ILE A 36 -2.39 14.34 -7.54
CA ILE A 36 -2.27 15.02 -6.24
C ILE A 36 -1.19 16.12 -6.30
N ILE A 37 -0.09 15.88 -7.01
CA ILE A 37 1.02 16.85 -7.11
C ILE A 37 0.67 18.01 -8.06
N GLU A 38 -0.02 17.72 -9.16
CA GLU A 38 -0.31 18.68 -10.23
C GLU A 38 -1.70 19.34 -10.11
N GLY A 39 -2.61 18.78 -9.31
CA GLY A 39 -4.02 19.18 -9.23
C GLY A 39 -4.35 20.20 -8.13
N GLY A 40 -5.41 20.98 -8.34
CA GLY A 40 -6.00 21.85 -7.32
C GLY A 40 -7.00 21.13 -6.40
N ASN A 41 -7.59 21.84 -5.42
CA ASN A 41 -8.51 21.28 -4.41
C ASN A 41 -9.66 20.42 -4.99
N LEU A 42 -10.20 20.78 -6.16
CA LEU A 42 -11.26 19.98 -6.82
C LEU A 42 -10.78 18.60 -7.24
N GLN A 43 -9.52 18.51 -7.68
CA GLN A 43 -8.90 17.24 -8.03
C GLN A 43 -8.73 16.37 -6.78
N TYR A 44 -8.33 16.95 -5.65
CA TYR A 44 -8.24 16.23 -4.37
C TYR A 44 -9.60 15.71 -3.89
N ILE A 45 -10.67 16.50 -4.05
CA ILE A 45 -12.05 16.04 -3.77
C ILE A 45 -12.39 14.84 -4.65
N TRP A 46 -12.09 14.92 -5.95
CA TRP A 46 -12.35 13.82 -6.88
C TRP A 46 -11.57 12.56 -6.50
N ILE A 47 -10.27 12.68 -6.24
CA ILE A 47 -9.40 11.55 -5.86
C ILE A 47 -9.88 10.95 -4.54
N GLY A 48 -10.25 11.76 -3.54
CA GLY A 48 -10.80 11.26 -2.28
C GLY A 48 -12.09 10.47 -2.49
N ALA A 49 -12.97 10.93 -3.39
CA ALA A 49 -14.20 10.22 -3.72
C ALA A 49 -13.93 8.90 -4.45
N THR A 50 -13.05 8.88 -5.45
CA THR A 50 -12.72 7.66 -6.19
C THR A 50 -11.98 6.66 -5.33
N HIS A 51 -11.02 7.11 -4.49
CA HIS A 51 -10.29 6.27 -3.55
C HIS A 51 -11.23 5.53 -2.60
N MET A 52 -12.23 6.23 -2.07
CA MET A 52 -13.28 5.62 -1.25
C MET A 52 -14.06 4.55 -2.04
N LEU A 53 -14.37 4.80 -3.31
CA LEU A 53 -15.15 3.90 -4.16
C LEU A 53 -14.33 2.69 -4.67
N SER A 54 -13.01 2.79 -4.77
CA SER A 54 -12.13 1.71 -5.20
C SER A 54 -11.59 0.85 -4.06
N GLY A 55 -11.60 1.35 -2.83
CA GLY A 55 -11.19 0.61 -1.63
C GLY A 55 -12.18 -0.50 -1.24
N TYR A 56 -11.83 -1.76 -1.49
CA TYR A 56 -12.69 -2.90 -1.16
C TYR A 56 -12.90 -3.08 0.35
N ASP A 57 -11.91 -2.70 1.16
CA ASP A 57 -11.95 -2.70 2.62
C ASP A 57 -12.94 -1.65 3.14
N HIS A 58 -12.92 -0.46 2.55
CA HIS A 58 -13.86 0.62 2.86
C HIS A 58 -15.28 0.26 2.41
N LEU A 59 -15.45 -0.30 1.21
CA LEU A 59 -16.73 -0.79 0.72
C LEU A 59 -17.28 -1.93 1.60
N ALA A 60 -16.44 -2.84 2.08
CA ALA A 60 -16.85 -3.92 2.99
C ALA A 60 -17.36 -3.37 4.33
N PHE A 61 -16.66 -2.38 4.90
CA PHE A 61 -17.09 -1.68 6.12
C PHE A 61 -18.44 -0.98 5.91
N VAL A 62 -18.55 -0.21 4.83
CA VAL A 62 -19.77 0.51 4.45
C VAL A 62 -20.94 -0.44 4.16
N PHE A 63 -20.68 -1.57 3.51
CA PHE A 63 -21.67 -2.64 3.31
C PHE A 63 -22.09 -3.28 4.62
N GLY A 64 -21.19 -3.45 5.60
CA GLY A 64 -21.57 -3.86 6.94
C GLY A 64 -22.53 -2.87 7.61
N ILE A 65 -22.23 -1.57 7.50
CA ILE A 65 -23.02 -0.50 8.13
C ILE A 65 -24.46 -0.45 7.59
N ILE A 66 -24.67 -0.71 6.30
CA ILE A 66 -26.01 -0.58 5.69
C ILE A 66 -27.05 -1.50 6.34
N PHE A 67 -26.64 -2.61 6.96
CA PHE A 67 -27.58 -3.55 7.58
C PHE A 67 -28.33 -2.97 8.79
N PHE A 68 -27.74 -2.03 9.53
CA PHE A 68 -28.42 -1.35 10.64
C PHE A 68 -28.97 0.04 10.26
N LEU A 69 -28.42 0.70 9.24
CA LEU A 69 -28.95 1.98 8.76
C LEU A 69 -30.27 1.79 8.01
N ARG A 70 -31.27 2.62 8.36
CA ARG A 70 -32.62 2.59 7.75
C ARG A 70 -33.07 3.92 7.17
N LYS A 71 -32.46 5.04 7.57
CA LYS A 71 -32.85 6.38 7.15
C LYS A 71 -31.63 7.14 6.63
N PHE A 72 -31.85 8.01 5.65
CA PHE A 72 -30.79 8.87 5.10
C PHE A 72 -30.14 9.75 6.18
N LYS A 73 -30.91 10.27 7.15
CA LYS A 73 -30.37 11.05 8.28
C LYS A 73 -29.36 10.25 9.10
N ASP A 74 -29.55 8.94 9.24
CA ASP A 74 -28.61 8.09 9.96
C ASP A 74 -27.32 7.92 9.15
N ILE A 75 -27.42 7.77 7.82
CA ILE A 75 -26.25 7.74 6.91
C ILE A 75 -25.37 8.96 7.14
N VAL A 76 -25.93 10.16 7.00
CA VAL A 76 -25.17 11.42 7.20
C VAL A 76 -24.56 11.44 8.59
N LYS A 77 -25.33 11.12 9.64
CA LYS A 77 -24.85 11.13 11.02
C LYS A 77 -23.64 10.22 11.25
N TYR A 78 -23.71 8.96 10.80
CA TYR A 78 -22.64 7.98 11.07
C TYR A 78 -21.42 8.20 10.18
N ILE A 79 -21.61 8.56 8.91
CA ILE A 79 -20.51 8.92 8.01
C ILE A 79 -19.78 10.15 8.54
N THR A 80 -20.49 11.24 8.83
CA THR A 80 -19.83 12.47 9.30
C THR A 80 -19.05 12.23 10.59
N VAL A 81 -19.57 11.44 11.53
CA VAL A 81 -18.82 11.07 12.75
C VAL A 81 -17.56 10.26 12.44
N PHE A 82 -17.63 9.32 11.49
CA PHE A 82 -16.47 8.57 11.01
C PHE A 82 -15.44 9.51 10.36
N THR A 83 -15.87 10.37 9.43
CA THR A 83 -15.01 11.34 8.72
C THR A 83 -14.35 12.32 9.66
N ILE A 84 -15.05 12.77 10.71
CA ILE A 84 -14.47 13.63 11.75
C ILE A 84 -13.34 12.90 12.48
N GLY A 85 -13.59 11.68 12.95
CA GLY A 85 -12.55 10.87 13.60
C GLY A 85 -11.34 10.66 12.67
N HIS A 86 -11.62 10.24 11.43
CA HIS A 86 -10.61 10.06 10.39
C HIS A 86 -9.76 11.31 10.16
N SER A 87 -10.41 12.46 9.99
CA SER A 87 -9.73 13.74 9.74
C SER A 87 -8.83 14.16 10.89
N ILE A 88 -9.28 13.97 12.15
CA ILE A 88 -8.50 14.34 13.33
C ILE A 88 -7.15 13.62 13.34
N THR A 89 -7.17 12.30 13.22
CA THR A 89 -5.94 11.50 13.23
C THR A 89 -5.11 11.65 11.97
N LEU A 90 -5.74 11.82 10.80
CA LEU A 90 -5.05 12.04 9.55
C LEU A 90 -4.21 13.31 9.60
N ILE A 91 -4.83 14.43 10.00
CA ILE A 91 -4.16 15.72 10.12
C ILE A 91 -3.10 15.63 11.24
N PHE A 92 -3.48 15.14 12.42
CA PHE A 92 -2.58 15.09 13.57
C PHE A 92 -1.33 14.25 13.29
N ALA A 93 -1.49 13.02 12.78
CA ALA A 93 -0.36 12.14 12.49
C ALA A 93 0.53 12.70 11.38
N THR A 94 -0.06 13.32 10.34
CA THR A 94 0.71 13.90 9.23
C THR A 94 1.57 15.08 9.68
N PHE A 95 1.00 16.01 10.45
CA PHE A 95 1.76 17.20 10.92
C PHE A 95 2.76 16.89 12.02
N ASN A 96 2.59 15.80 12.77
CA ASN A 96 3.54 15.37 13.80
C ASN A 96 4.48 14.26 13.32
N ALA A 97 4.48 13.94 12.02
CA ALA A 97 5.29 12.88 11.43
C ALA A 97 5.18 11.53 12.15
N ILE A 98 3.99 11.21 12.67
CA ILE A 98 3.73 9.95 13.37
C ILE A 98 3.60 8.87 12.31
N GLN A 99 4.49 7.88 12.36
CA GLN A 99 4.49 6.74 11.47
C GLN A 99 4.20 5.48 12.28
N VAL A 100 3.25 4.69 11.79
CA VAL A 100 2.90 3.38 12.37
C VAL A 100 2.97 2.36 11.25
N ASN A 101 3.39 1.14 11.56
CA ASN A 101 3.45 0.09 10.56
C ASN A 101 2.08 -0.15 9.92
N TYR A 102 1.99 0.05 8.60
CA TYR A 102 0.72 0.00 7.87
C TYR A 102 0.05 -1.38 7.92
N PHE A 103 0.81 -2.48 8.03
CA PHE A 103 0.24 -3.80 8.24
C PHE A 103 -0.55 -3.87 9.55
N LEU A 104 -0.02 -3.29 10.63
CA LEU A 104 -0.72 -3.28 11.92
C LEU A 104 -1.98 -2.41 11.86
N VAL A 105 -1.91 -1.26 11.21
CA VAL A 105 -3.09 -0.38 11.07
C VAL A 105 -4.16 -1.05 10.21
N ASP A 106 -3.79 -1.60 9.05
CA ASP A 106 -4.71 -2.29 8.14
C ASP A 106 -5.30 -3.56 8.80
N ALA A 107 -4.54 -4.23 9.67
CA ALA A 107 -5.05 -5.35 10.47
C ALA A 107 -6.18 -4.89 11.41
N VAL A 108 -5.99 -3.78 12.13
CA VAL A 108 -7.03 -3.24 13.03
C VAL A 108 -8.23 -2.70 12.23
N ILE A 109 -8.01 -2.12 11.05
CA ILE A 109 -9.08 -1.76 10.11
C ILE A 109 -9.91 -2.99 9.73
N ALA A 110 -9.26 -4.12 9.42
CA ALA A 110 -9.98 -5.37 9.12
C ALA A 110 -10.82 -5.86 10.31
N LEU A 111 -10.34 -5.68 11.55
CA LEU A 111 -11.10 -5.99 12.76
C LEU A 111 -12.33 -5.08 12.95
N SER A 112 -12.34 -3.85 12.41
CA SER A 112 -13.52 -2.99 12.43
C SER A 112 -14.68 -3.58 11.60
N VAL A 113 -14.36 -4.22 10.47
CA VAL A 113 -15.35 -4.95 9.64
C VAL A 113 -15.90 -6.15 10.40
N VAL A 114 -15.03 -6.92 11.07
CA VAL A 114 -15.43 -8.04 11.95
C VAL A 114 -16.36 -7.55 13.06
N TYR A 115 -16.03 -6.42 13.70
CA TYR A 115 -16.85 -5.84 14.75
C TYR A 115 -18.26 -5.49 14.25
N ILE A 116 -18.38 -4.79 13.11
CA ILE A 116 -19.68 -4.40 12.56
C ILE A 116 -20.52 -5.63 12.20
N ALA A 117 -19.90 -6.62 11.57
CA ALA A 117 -20.56 -7.89 11.25
C ALA A 117 -21.03 -8.65 12.51
N PHE A 118 -20.20 -8.69 13.56
CA PHE A 118 -20.54 -9.31 14.83
C PHE A 118 -21.70 -8.59 15.54
N HIS A 119 -21.66 -7.25 15.53
CA HIS A 119 -22.74 -6.43 16.06
C HIS A 119 -24.07 -6.69 15.32
N ASN A 120 -24.05 -6.70 13.98
CA ASN A 120 -25.23 -6.94 13.16
C ASN A 120 -25.88 -8.32 13.35
N LEU A 121 -25.12 -9.30 13.85
CA LEU A 121 -25.59 -10.66 14.18
C LEU A 121 -26.05 -10.81 15.63
N ASP A 122 -26.22 -9.70 16.36
CA ASP A 122 -26.51 -9.67 17.80
C ASP A 122 -25.45 -10.42 18.63
N GLY A 123 -24.20 -10.46 18.15
CA GLY A 123 -23.15 -11.29 18.72
C GLY A 123 -22.84 -10.97 20.19
N PHE A 124 -22.86 -9.69 20.57
CA PHE A 124 -22.63 -9.24 21.95
C PHE A 124 -23.64 -9.85 22.93
N LYS A 125 -24.93 -9.84 22.57
CA LYS A 125 -25.97 -10.42 23.42
C LYS A 125 -25.95 -11.95 23.37
N LYS A 126 -25.80 -12.52 22.17
CA LYS A 126 -25.95 -13.96 21.95
C LYS A 126 -24.78 -14.79 22.45
N TYR A 127 -23.54 -14.31 22.28
CA TYR A 127 -22.33 -15.09 22.58
C TYR A 127 -21.57 -14.57 23.79
N LEU A 128 -21.68 -13.26 24.10
CA LEU A 128 -20.94 -12.64 25.21
C LEU A 128 -21.85 -12.26 26.39
N ASN A 129 -23.18 -12.34 26.23
CA ASN A 129 -24.17 -11.94 27.23
C ASN A 129 -23.97 -10.50 27.77
N VAL A 130 -23.51 -9.59 26.91
CA VAL A 130 -23.32 -8.17 27.23
C VAL A 130 -24.10 -7.28 26.27
N ASN A 131 -24.38 -6.05 26.71
CA ASN A 131 -24.93 -5.04 25.80
C ASN A 131 -23.85 -4.58 24.81
N PRO A 132 -24.20 -4.35 23.54
CA PRO A 132 -23.25 -3.82 22.58
C PRO A 132 -22.78 -2.42 22.99
N PRO A 133 -21.50 -2.07 22.73
CA PRO A 133 -20.99 -0.73 22.92
C PRO A 133 -21.78 0.33 22.11
N ASN A 134 -21.66 1.60 22.51
CA ASN A 134 -22.30 2.70 21.78
C ASN A 134 -21.77 2.76 20.34
N MET A 135 -22.64 2.52 19.36
CA MET A 135 -22.25 2.44 17.95
C MET A 135 -21.61 3.75 17.44
N LEU A 136 -22.10 4.91 17.87
CA LEU A 136 -21.55 6.19 17.41
C LEU A 136 -20.12 6.39 17.91
N ALA A 137 -19.85 6.05 19.17
CA ALA A 137 -18.50 6.08 19.73
C ALA A 137 -17.56 5.09 19.02
N MET A 138 -18.04 3.90 18.68
CA MET A 138 -17.24 2.92 17.94
C MET A 138 -16.92 3.37 16.52
N ILE A 139 -17.90 3.92 15.79
CA ILE A 139 -17.69 4.46 14.44
C ILE A 139 -16.71 5.64 14.47
N PHE A 140 -16.79 6.51 15.48
CA PHE A 140 -15.78 7.56 15.69
C PHE A 140 -14.38 6.96 15.92
N GLY A 141 -14.27 5.95 16.79
CA GLY A 141 -13.02 5.23 17.07
C GLY A 141 -12.43 4.54 15.84
N PHE A 142 -13.27 3.92 15.01
CA PHE A 142 -12.83 3.37 13.72
C PHE A 142 -12.35 4.48 12.78
N GLY A 143 -13.05 5.62 12.74
CA GLY A 143 -12.58 6.79 12.03
C GLY A 143 -11.14 7.15 12.41
N LEU A 144 -10.85 7.29 13.71
CA LEU A 144 -9.51 7.59 14.22
C LEU A 144 -8.46 6.58 13.73
N ILE A 145 -8.75 5.27 13.80
CA ILE A 145 -7.80 4.23 13.36
C ILE A 145 -7.57 4.31 11.85
N HIS A 146 -8.64 4.49 11.06
CA HIS A 146 -8.54 4.58 9.61
C HIS A 146 -7.75 5.82 9.16
N GLY A 147 -7.90 6.95 9.86
CA GLY A 147 -7.16 8.17 9.56
C GLY A 147 -5.65 8.04 9.75
N LEU A 148 -5.24 7.26 10.76
CA LEU A 148 -3.83 6.94 10.99
C LEU A 148 -3.21 6.12 9.84
N GLY A 149 -3.98 5.18 9.26
CA GLY A 149 -3.51 4.31 8.17
C GLY A 149 -3.22 5.10 6.90
N LEU A 150 -4.13 5.99 6.51
CA LEU A 150 -3.94 6.87 5.36
C LEU A 150 -2.80 7.88 5.58
N SER A 151 -2.65 8.42 6.80
CA SER A 151 -1.58 9.38 7.11
C SER A 151 -0.20 8.80 6.83
N THR A 152 0.05 7.56 7.24
CA THR A 152 1.33 6.87 7.01
C THR A 152 1.66 6.79 5.51
N ARG A 153 0.64 6.62 4.66
CA ARG A 153 0.81 6.56 3.19
C ARG A 153 0.94 7.95 2.56
N LEU A 154 0.21 8.95 3.04
CA LEU A 154 0.33 10.34 2.55
C LEU A 154 1.70 10.95 2.86
N GLN A 155 2.29 10.63 4.02
CA GLN A 155 3.62 11.09 4.40
C GLN A 155 4.74 10.56 3.46
N GLN A 156 4.47 9.53 2.66
CA GLN A 156 5.40 9.00 1.65
C GLN A 156 5.32 9.75 0.31
N LEU A 157 4.34 10.64 0.12
CA LEU A 157 4.19 11.43 -1.10
C LEU A 157 5.01 12.73 -1.01
N PRO A 158 5.61 13.22 -2.11
CA PRO A 158 6.29 14.50 -2.14
C PRO A 158 5.26 15.64 -2.15
N LEU A 159 4.64 15.92 -1.00
CA LEU A 159 3.60 16.92 -0.86
C LEU A 159 4.18 18.31 -0.62
N ASN A 160 3.59 19.32 -1.27
CA ASN A 160 3.95 20.72 -1.05
C ASN A 160 3.43 21.17 0.33
N ALA A 161 4.34 21.56 1.22
CA ALA A 161 4.04 21.89 2.62
C ALA A 161 3.04 23.05 2.76
N ASP A 162 3.09 24.03 1.84
CA ASP A 162 2.29 25.26 1.93
C ASP A 162 0.78 25.02 1.74
N HIS A 163 0.39 23.94 1.05
CA HIS A 163 -1.01 23.61 0.76
C HIS A 163 -1.49 22.30 1.41
N LEU A 164 -0.62 21.64 2.17
CA LEU A 164 -0.87 20.30 2.72
C LEU A 164 -2.18 20.19 3.51
N LEU A 165 -2.47 21.15 4.40
CA LEU A 165 -3.70 21.14 5.18
C LEU A 165 -4.95 21.22 4.30
N MET A 166 -4.95 22.11 3.31
CA MET A 166 -6.09 22.32 2.43
C MET A 166 -6.31 21.10 1.51
N ASN A 167 -5.23 20.47 1.09
CA ASN A 167 -5.24 19.24 0.31
C ASN A 167 -5.85 18.08 1.10
N ILE A 168 -5.45 17.91 2.37
CA ILE A 168 -6.01 16.90 3.28
C ILE A 168 -7.51 17.13 3.51
N ILE A 169 -7.90 18.38 3.77
CA ILE A 169 -9.32 18.73 3.96
C ILE A 169 -10.13 18.42 2.68
N SER A 170 -9.61 18.83 1.52
CA SER A 170 -10.26 18.58 0.23
C SER A 170 -10.42 17.09 -0.06
N PHE A 171 -9.39 16.30 0.23
CA PHE A 171 -9.44 14.84 0.12
C PHE A 171 -10.51 14.22 1.01
N ASN A 172 -10.62 14.65 2.27
CA ASN A 172 -11.61 14.12 3.21
C ASN A 172 -13.05 14.50 2.83
N VAL A 173 -13.25 15.69 2.28
CA VAL A 173 -14.54 16.09 1.68
C VAL A 173 -14.89 15.15 0.53
N GLY A 174 -13.92 14.80 -0.30
CA GLY A 174 -14.05 13.76 -1.34
C GLY A 174 -14.51 12.42 -0.79
N ILE A 175 -13.84 11.91 0.26
CA ILE A 175 -14.21 10.65 0.91
C ILE A 175 -15.66 10.71 1.41
N GLU A 176 -16.05 11.77 2.12
CA GLU A 176 -17.40 11.90 2.67
C GLU A 176 -18.47 11.91 1.55
N ILE A 177 -18.22 12.62 0.45
CA ILE A 177 -19.09 12.62 -0.73
C ILE A 177 -19.20 11.21 -1.32
N GLY A 178 -18.08 10.53 -1.52
CA GLY A 178 -18.03 9.15 -2.03
C GLY A 178 -18.80 8.17 -1.15
N GLN A 179 -18.61 8.25 0.17
CA GLN A 179 -19.31 7.42 1.16
C GLN A 179 -20.82 7.67 1.16
N ILE A 180 -21.25 8.94 1.17
CA ILE A 180 -22.67 9.30 1.15
C ILE A 180 -23.31 8.82 -0.14
N ALA A 181 -22.66 9.01 -1.29
CA ALA A 181 -23.17 8.56 -2.57
C ALA A 181 -23.34 7.03 -2.60
N ALA A 182 -22.30 6.27 -2.22
CA ALA A 182 -22.35 4.82 -2.16
C ALA A 182 -23.45 4.32 -1.21
N LEU A 183 -23.51 4.83 0.03
CA LEU A 183 -24.51 4.41 1.02
C LEU A 183 -25.93 4.78 0.62
N THR A 184 -26.13 5.88 -0.08
CA THR A 184 -27.46 6.28 -0.57
C THR A 184 -27.96 5.30 -1.62
N ILE A 185 -27.12 4.96 -2.60
CA ILE A 185 -27.46 3.96 -3.63
C ILE A 185 -27.75 2.60 -2.98
N MET A 186 -26.88 2.16 -2.07
CA MET A 186 -27.04 0.90 -1.35
C MET A 186 -28.31 0.89 -0.48
N LEU A 187 -28.64 2.01 0.17
CA LEU A 187 -29.86 2.14 0.97
C LEU A 187 -31.10 1.97 0.10
N LEU A 188 -31.16 2.59 -1.08
CA LEU A 188 -32.30 2.47 -1.98
C LEU A 188 -32.52 1.00 -2.40
N VAL A 189 -31.46 0.30 -2.77
CA VAL A 189 -31.49 -1.12 -3.15
C VAL A 189 -31.91 -1.99 -1.97
N ILE A 190 -31.26 -1.83 -0.81
CA ILE A 190 -31.52 -2.63 0.38
C ILE A 190 -32.91 -2.32 0.96
N MET A 191 -33.40 -1.08 0.89
CA MET A 191 -34.73 -0.72 1.38
C MET A 191 -35.84 -1.44 0.61
N ALA A 192 -35.70 -1.56 -0.72
CA ALA A 192 -36.60 -2.38 -1.53
C ALA A 192 -36.49 -3.86 -1.15
N PHE A 193 -35.26 -4.36 -1.02
CA PHE A 193 -34.99 -5.78 -0.72
C PHE A 193 -35.38 -6.19 0.71
N ARG A 194 -35.35 -5.29 1.69
CA ARG A 194 -35.74 -5.52 3.09
C ARG A 194 -37.17 -6.03 3.26
N LYS A 195 -38.05 -5.78 2.30
CA LYS A 195 -39.44 -6.26 2.28
C LYS A 195 -39.55 -7.74 1.91
N SER A 196 -38.49 -8.34 1.35
CA SER A 196 -38.47 -9.74 0.93
C SER A 196 -38.30 -10.69 2.11
N HIS A 197 -38.99 -11.84 2.06
CA HIS A 197 -38.80 -12.94 3.03
C HIS A 197 -37.37 -13.51 3.01
N PHE A 198 -36.60 -13.32 1.93
CA PHE A 198 -35.21 -13.77 1.85
C PHE A 198 -34.23 -12.86 2.60
N PHE A 199 -34.64 -11.63 2.95
CA PHE A 199 -33.75 -10.63 3.54
C PHE A 199 -33.08 -11.08 4.86
N PRO A 200 -33.77 -11.72 5.82
CA PRO A 200 -33.12 -12.16 7.07
C PRO A 200 -32.00 -13.17 6.82
N THR A 201 -32.23 -14.13 5.92
CA THR A 201 -31.22 -15.13 5.54
C THR A 201 -30.05 -14.48 4.82
N PHE A 202 -30.32 -13.60 3.86
CA PHE A 202 -29.29 -12.83 3.18
C PHE A 202 -28.45 -12.01 4.16
N SER A 203 -29.09 -11.25 5.05
CA SER A 203 -28.42 -10.43 6.06
C SER A 203 -27.49 -11.27 6.93
N LYS A 204 -27.96 -12.44 7.39
CA LYS A 204 -27.15 -13.35 8.19
C LYS A 204 -25.95 -13.89 7.41
N ILE A 205 -26.15 -14.35 6.17
CA ILE A 205 -25.07 -14.88 5.32
C ILE A 205 -24.04 -13.79 5.03
N SER A 206 -24.49 -12.59 4.63
CA SER A 206 -23.62 -11.45 4.31
C SER A 206 -22.79 -11.01 5.51
N ASN A 207 -23.35 -10.96 6.72
CA ASN A 207 -22.58 -10.60 7.91
C ASN A 207 -21.62 -11.73 8.34
N VAL A 208 -21.98 -13.00 8.20
CA VAL A 208 -21.02 -14.11 8.42
C VAL A 208 -19.88 -14.04 7.41
N PHE A 209 -20.19 -13.75 6.14
CA PHE A 209 -19.18 -13.52 5.11
C PHE A 209 -18.23 -12.37 5.48
N LEU A 210 -18.77 -11.20 5.86
CA LEU A 210 -17.97 -10.04 6.27
C LEU A 210 -17.05 -10.36 7.47
N MET A 211 -17.54 -11.14 8.43
CA MET A 211 -16.75 -11.58 9.58
C MET A 211 -15.57 -12.47 9.17
N LEU A 212 -15.82 -13.43 8.27
CA LEU A 212 -14.76 -14.31 7.75
C LEU A 212 -13.77 -13.54 6.87
N ALA A 213 -14.26 -12.66 6.00
CA ALA A 213 -13.43 -11.82 5.13
C ALA A 213 -12.55 -10.86 5.94
N GLY A 214 -13.11 -10.20 6.95
CA GLY A 214 -12.35 -9.34 7.86
C GLY A 214 -11.30 -10.12 8.68
N GLY A 215 -11.66 -11.31 9.18
CA GLY A 215 -10.69 -12.19 9.86
C GLY A 215 -9.57 -12.66 8.94
N TYR A 216 -9.89 -12.99 7.68
CA TYR A 216 -8.90 -13.34 6.67
C TYR A 216 -7.95 -12.19 6.35
N LEU A 217 -8.50 -10.98 6.12
CA LEU A 217 -7.71 -9.78 5.89
C LEU A 217 -6.79 -9.49 7.08
N PHE A 218 -7.29 -9.58 8.32
CA PHE A 218 -6.46 -9.45 9.52
C PHE A 218 -5.27 -10.43 9.51
N LEU A 219 -5.51 -11.71 9.26
CA LEU A 219 -4.44 -12.72 9.22
C LEU A 219 -3.44 -12.43 8.10
N MET A 220 -3.91 -11.99 6.93
CA MET A 220 -3.06 -11.60 5.81
C MET A 220 -2.15 -10.42 6.18
N GLN A 221 -2.70 -9.41 6.85
CA GLN A 221 -1.91 -8.25 7.29
C GLN A 221 -0.89 -8.64 8.38
N MET A 222 -1.28 -9.46 9.35
CA MET A 222 -0.35 -9.96 10.38
C MET A 222 0.77 -10.85 9.80
N HIS A 223 0.46 -11.64 8.77
CA HIS A 223 1.45 -12.40 8.01
C HIS A 223 2.41 -11.47 7.25
N GLY A 224 1.87 -10.45 6.57
CA GLY A 224 2.67 -9.43 5.89
C GLY A 224 3.58 -8.65 6.84
N TYR A 225 3.09 -8.36 8.06
CA TYR A 225 3.90 -7.78 9.13
C TYR A 225 5.08 -8.68 9.48
N ALA A 226 4.84 -9.97 9.79
CA ALA A 226 5.88 -10.90 10.21
C ALA A 226 6.99 -11.13 9.17
N HIS A 227 6.65 -11.14 7.86
CA HIS A 227 7.64 -11.34 6.79
C HIS A 227 8.41 -10.07 6.39
N ASN A 228 7.84 -8.88 6.62
CA ASN A 228 8.53 -7.64 6.32
C ASN A 228 9.28 -7.06 7.54
N SER A 229 9.07 -7.58 8.74
CA SER A 229 9.80 -7.17 9.95
C SER A 229 11.05 -8.00 10.23
N HIS A 230 11.20 -9.18 9.61
CA HIS A 230 12.33 -10.12 9.81
C HIS A 230 12.83 -10.72 8.47
N PRO A 231 13.47 -9.92 7.59
CA PRO A 231 13.94 -10.39 6.29
C PRO A 231 15.09 -11.41 6.38
N GLU A 232 15.92 -11.35 7.42
CA GLU A 232 17.06 -12.25 7.63
C GLU A 232 16.69 -13.73 7.88
N GLU A 233 15.46 -14.05 8.30
CA GLU A 233 15.09 -15.41 8.68
C GLU A 233 14.83 -16.33 7.45
N PHE A 234 14.73 -15.75 6.24
CA PHE A 234 14.31 -16.47 5.02
C PHE A 234 15.30 -16.40 3.84
N MET A 235 16.49 -15.82 4.01
CA MET A 235 17.49 -15.76 2.93
C MET A 235 18.29 -17.08 2.82
N VAL A 236 18.09 -17.81 1.73
CA VAL A 236 18.93 -18.95 1.34
C VAL A 236 20.11 -18.42 0.51
N ASN A 237 21.32 -18.49 1.05
CA ASN A 237 22.56 -18.07 0.37
C ASN A 237 22.80 -18.88 -0.92
N ALA A 238 22.78 -18.24 -2.09
CA ALA A 238 23.15 -18.86 -3.37
C ALA A 238 24.52 -18.33 -3.87
N PRO A 239 25.40 -19.18 -4.44
CA PRO A 239 26.74 -18.78 -4.87
C PRO A 239 26.76 -18.00 -6.19
N SER A 240 27.68 -17.04 -6.31
CA SER A 240 27.93 -16.21 -7.50
C SER A 240 28.63 -16.96 -8.64
N THR A 241 28.22 -16.73 -9.90
CA THR A 241 28.89 -17.26 -11.11
C THR A 241 29.02 -16.15 -12.19
N PRO A 242 30.11 -16.09 -12.99
CA PRO A 242 30.59 -14.87 -13.66
C PRO A 242 29.90 -14.47 -14.98
N GLN A 243 29.95 -13.16 -15.27
CA GLN A 243 29.46 -12.47 -16.47
C GLN A 243 30.26 -12.77 -17.75
N HIS A 244 29.57 -12.81 -18.90
CA HIS A 244 30.14 -12.57 -20.23
C HIS A 244 29.48 -11.37 -20.90
N THR A 245 30.32 -10.49 -21.45
CA THR A 245 30.00 -9.25 -22.15
C THR A 245 29.59 -9.49 -23.60
N ASN A 246 28.70 -8.64 -24.15
CA ASN A 246 28.92 -7.99 -25.46
C ASN A 246 27.92 -6.85 -25.75
N ASN A 247 28.49 -5.77 -26.29
CA ASN A 247 27.92 -4.46 -26.61
C ASN A 247 26.91 -4.47 -27.77
N THR A 248 25.92 -3.57 -27.75
CA THR A 248 25.68 -2.65 -28.88
C THR A 248 24.95 -1.38 -28.41
N ALA A 249 25.44 -0.23 -28.87
CA ALA A 249 25.04 1.12 -28.47
C ALA A 249 23.89 1.70 -29.33
N VAL A 250 23.07 2.58 -28.73
CA VAL A 250 22.38 3.69 -29.42
C VAL A 250 22.39 4.92 -28.50
N LEU A 251 22.78 6.06 -29.09
CA LEU A 251 23.12 7.35 -28.49
C LEU A 251 21.89 8.24 -28.21
N SER A 252 21.91 8.94 -27.07
CA SER A 252 21.30 10.26 -26.86
C SER A 252 22.14 11.00 -25.80
N SER A 253 22.68 12.15 -26.17
CA SER A 253 23.60 12.96 -25.37
C SER A 253 22.96 13.56 -24.13
N SER A 254 23.18 12.92 -22.98
CA SER A 254 23.09 13.51 -21.66
C SER A 254 24.47 13.30 -21.01
N ASN A 255 25.07 14.36 -20.48
CA ASN A 255 26.39 14.32 -19.84
C ASN A 255 26.30 13.57 -18.49
N TRP A 256 26.01 12.28 -18.53
CA TRP A 256 26.11 11.39 -17.39
C TRP A 256 27.58 11.18 -17.05
N THR A 257 27.92 11.21 -15.76
CA THR A 257 29.26 10.93 -15.29
C THR A 257 29.57 9.44 -15.43
N ASP A 258 28.61 8.59 -15.07
CA ASP A 258 28.72 7.14 -15.20
C ASP A 258 27.49 6.55 -15.90
N THR A 259 27.73 5.54 -16.72
CA THR A 259 26.70 4.64 -17.27
C THR A 259 27.09 3.21 -16.95
N ILE A 260 26.24 2.51 -16.21
CA ILE A 260 26.44 1.14 -15.70
C ILE A 260 25.40 0.22 -16.33
N GLN A 261 25.83 -0.95 -16.79
CA GLN A 261 24.94 -2.00 -17.28
C GLN A 261 24.90 -3.18 -16.31
N LEU A 262 23.71 -3.49 -15.82
CA LEU A 262 23.45 -4.50 -14.81
C LEU A 262 22.55 -5.57 -15.40
N ASN A 263 23.05 -6.79 -15.53
CA ASN A 263 22.26 -7.92 -16.04
C ASN A 263 21.63 -8.68 -14.88
N ILE A 264 20.31 -8.82 -14.91
CA ILE A 264 19.52 -9.49 -13.87
C ILE A 264 18.93 -10.76 -14.49
N PRO A 265 19.34 -11.97 -14.03
CA PRO A 265 18.82 -13.23 -14.55
C PRO A 265 17.30 -13.33 -14.49
N ALA A 266 16.71 -14.18 -15.34
CA ALA A 266 15.30 -14.54 -15.21
C ALA A 266 15.01 -15.04 -13.80
N ARG A 267 13.94 -14.53 -13.17
CA ARG A 267 13.59 -14.86 -11.77
C ARG A 267 14.65 -14.49 -10.72
N GLY A 268 15.68 -13.74 -11.09
CA GLY A 268 16.73 -13.27 -10.20
C GLY A 268 16.49 -11.86 -9.67
N ASP A 269 17.44 -11.38 -8.89
CA ASP A 269 17.48 -10.05 -8.30
C ASP A 269 18.91 -9.49 -8.25
N LEU A 270 19.04 -8.18 -8.06
CA LEU A 270 20.31 -7.47 -8.01
C LEU A 270 20.21 -6.22 -7.14
N GLU A 271 21.20 -6.03 -6.29
CA GLU A 271 21.38 -4.84 -5.46
C GLU A 271 22.56 -4.02 -6.00
N TYR A 272 22.38 -2.71 -6.19
CA TYR A 272 23.46 -1.82 -6.61
C TYR A 272 23.51 -0.56 -5.74
N LYS A 273 24.62 -0.37 -5.03
CA LYS A 273 24.80 0.68 -4.02
C LYS A 273 25.92 1.66 -4.37
N LEU A 274 25.69 2.90 -3.97
CA LEU A 274 26.62 4.02 -4.00
C LEU A 274 26.86 4.49 -2.56
N GLN A 275 28.05 5.02 -2.27
CA GLN A 275 28.33 5.70 -1.02
C GLN A 275 28.12 7.21 -1.19
N GLN A 276 27.43 7.84 -0.23
CA GLN A 276 27.13 9.28 -0.28
C GLN A 276 27.21 9.92 1.10
N THR A 277 27.61 11.19 1.13
CA THR A 277 27.57 12.04 2.33
C THR A 277 26.23 12.72 2.47
N GLN A 278 25.84 13.07 3.71
CA GLN A 278 24.65 13.89 3.95
C GLN A 278 24.70 15.20 3.15
N GLY A 279 23.58 15.55 2.51
CA GLY A 279 23.43 16.76 1.72
C GLY A 279 23.93 16.65 0.27
N ALA A 280 24.58 15.54 -0.10
CA ALA A 280 25.03 15.27 -1.45
C ALA A 280 23.86 15.22 -2.43
N VAL A 281 24.04 15.80 -3.62
CA VAL A 281 23.02 15.79 -4.67
C VAL A 281 23.49 14.96 -5.86
N PHE A 282 22.64 14.05 -6.34
CA PHE A 282 22.89 13.33 -7.58
C PHE A 282 21.62 13.13 -8.40
N GLU A 283 21.81 13.03 -9.71
CA GLU A 283 20.83 12.72 -10.73
C GLU A 283 21.02 11.26 -11.18
N TYR A 284 19.92 10.58 -11.45
CA TYR A 284 19.94 9.23 -11.99
C TYR A 284 18.89 9.04 -13.08
N SER A 285 19.15 8.09 -13.97
CA SER A 285 18.18 7.57 -14.92
C SER A 285 18.50 6.13 -15.25
N TRP A 286 17.55 5.21 -15.07
CA TRP A 286 17.73 3.84 -15.49
C TRP A 286 16.59 3.34 -16.40
N GLN A 287 16.93 2.40 -17.27
CA GLN A 287 15.96 1.73 -18.14
C GLN A 287 16.35 0.27 -18.37
N THR A 288 15.36 -0.59 -18.55
CA THR A 288 15.54 -1.99 -18.95
C THR A 288 15.59 -2.11 -20.46
N ASN A 289 16.37 -3.04 -20.98
CA ASN A 289 16.31 -3.42 -22.39
C ASN A 289 14.97 -4.09 -22.77
N GLN A 290 14.32 -4.81 -21.83
CA GLN A 290 13.05 -5.49 -22.01
C GLN A 290 12.39 -5.81 -20.67
N GLY A 291 11.06 -5.88 -20.64
CA GLY A 291 10.29 -6.26 -19.45
C GLY A 291 10.35 -5.25 -18.31
N SER A 292 9.40 -5.31 -17.39
CA SER A 292 9.43 -4.49 -16.17
C SER A 292 10.14 -5.23 -15.04
N LEU A 293 10.81 -4.50 -14.17
CA LEU A 293 11.41 -5.00 -12.94
C LEU A 293 10.70 -4.39 -11.74
N PHE A 294 10.45 -5.20 -10.71
CA PHE A 294 10.22 -4.63 -9.40
C PHE A 294 11.52 -3.95 -8.94
N TYR A 295 11.44 -2.79 -8.32
CA TYR A 295 12.60 -2.11 -7.77
C TYR A 295 12.28 -1.38 -6.48
N ASP A 296 13.32 -1.15 -5.66
CA ASP A 296 13.29 -0.37 -4.44
C ASP A 296 14.55 0.51 -4.41
N PHE A 297 14.39 1.81 -4.68
CA PHE A 297 15.41 2.82 -4.50
C PHE A 297 15.41 3.22 -3.03
N HIS A 298 16.49 2.92 -2.31
CA HIS A 298 16.57 3.07 -0.86
C HIS A 298 17.96 3.52 -0.38
N GLY A 299 18.09 3.81 0.90
CA GLY A 299 19.37 4.12 1.52
C GLY A 299 19.47 3.68 2.97
N GLU A 300 20.68 3.34 3.39
CA GLU A 300 21.05 2.82 4.70
C GLU A 300 22.02 3.79 5.36
N PRO A 301 21.69 4.36 6.53
CA PRO A 301 22.59 5.24 7.27
C PRO A 301 23.91 4.55 7.64
N GLU A 302 25.01 5.29 7.56
CA GLU A 302 26.32 4.79 7.96
C GLU A 302 26.36 4.47 9.47
N GLY A 303 26.94 3.32 9.81
CA GLY A 303 27.09 2.88 11.20
C GLY A 303 25.85 2.20 11.79
N ASP A 304 24.78 2.07 11.01
CA ASP A 304 23.61 1.30 11.41
C ASP A 304 23.82 -0.21 11.20
N THR A 305 23.46 -1.01 12.19
CA THR A 305 23.60 -2.48 12.18
C THR A 305 22.26 -3.20 12.43
N THR A 306 21.16 -2.44 12.58
CA THR A 306 19.82 -2.98 12.81
C THR A 306 19.16 -3.51 11.53
N GLY A 307 19.70 -3.14 10.36
CA GLY A 307 19.08 -3.39 9.06
C GLY A 307 18.05 -2.30 8.66
N ASP A 308 18.02 -1.17 9.36
CA ASP A 308 17.14 -0.06 9.00
C ASP A 308 17.57 0.61 7.67
N PHE A 309 16.61 0.76 6.76
CA PHE A 309 16.79 1.48 5.50
C PHE A 309 15.59 2.39 5.24
N LYS A 310 15.81 3.44 4.45
CA LYS A 310 14.79 4.37 3.98
C LYS A 310 14.54 4.15 2.51
N SER A 311 13.35 3.66 2.14
CA SER A 311 12.90 3.65 0.75
C SER A 311 12.53 5.06 0.28
N PHE A 312 13.04 5.44 -0.87
CA PHE A 312 12.73 6.68 -1.59
C PHE A 312 11.68 6.45 -2.68
N GLU A 313 11.79 5.35 -3.43
CA GLU A 313 10.84 4.97 -4.46
C GLU A 313 10.79 3.45 -4.63
N LYS A 314 9.61 2.86 -4.76
CA LYS A 314 9.43 1.41 -4.91
C LYS A 314 8.26 1.13 -5.84
N ASP A 315 8.51 0.43 -6.96
CA ASP A 315 7.47 0.11 -7.94
C ASP A 315 7.89 -1.04 -8.87
N THR A 316 7.08 -1.41 -9.86
CA THR A 316 7.42 -2.33 -10.96
C THR A 316 7.36 -1.62 -12.32
N ARG A 317 8.51 -1.16 -12.83
CA ARG A 317 8.61 -0.40 -14.10
C ARG A 317 9.77 -0.88 -14.96
N ALA A 318 9.77 -0.42 -16.21
CA ALA A 318 10.86 -0.62 -17.17
C ALA A 318 11.88 0.54 -17.18
N ASN A 319 11.60 1.65 -16.48
CA ASN A 319 12.51 2.79 -16.33
C ASN A 319 12.10 3.66 -15.14
N ALA A 320 13.06 4.44 -14.62
CA ALA A 320 12.81 5.56 -13.72
C ALA A 320 13.96 6.58 -13.80
N ASN A 321 13.71 7.83 -13.42
CA ASN A 321 14.72 8.88 -13.34
C ASN A 321 14.37 9.86 -12.22
N GLY A 322 15.37 10.59 -11.73
CA GLY A 322 15.14 11.61 -10.71
C GLY A 322 16.42 12.25 -10.19
N THR A 323 16.24 13.10 -9.20
CA THR A 323 17.32 13.74 -8.43
C THR A 323 17.10 13.45 -6.95
N LEU A 324 18.14 13.05 -6.24
CA LEU A 324 18.09 12.85 -4.79
C LEU A 324 19.11 13.78 -4.11
N GLN A 325 18.64 14.49 -3.09
CA GLN A 325 19.48 15.11 -2.07
C GLN A 325 19.43 14.23 -0.82
N THR A 326 20.58 13.69 -0.41
CA THR A 326 20.65 12.75 0.71
C THR A 326 20.38 13.45 2.04
N THR A 327 19.58 12.83 2.91
CA THR A 327 19.28 13.37 4.26
C THR A 327 20.22 12.84 5.34
N PHE A 328 21.04 11.84 5.01
CA PHE A 328 22.03 11.21 5.88
C PHE A 328 23.22 10.71 5.07
N THR A 329 24.36 10.51 5.75
CA THR A 329 25.53 9.83 5.18
C THR A 329 25.29 8.33 5.24
N GLY A 330 25.61 7.60 4.16
CA GLY A 330 25.40 6.17 4.09
C GLY A 330 25.38 5.62 2.66
N THR A 331 24.94 4.37 2.52
CA THR A 331 24.77 3.78 1.20
C THR A 331 23.40 4.11 0.64
N HIS A 332 23.33 4.34 -0.67
CA HIS A 332 22.09 4.62 -1.38
C HIS A 332 22.12 3.85 -2.69
N GLY A 333 21.01 3.23 -3.07
CA GLY A 333 21.04 2.26 -4.15
C GLY A 333 19.70 1.71 -4.53
N TRP A 334 19.72 0.82 -5.52
CA TRP A 334 18.54 0.16 -6.03
C TRP A 334 18.66 -1.33 -5.81
N TYR A 335 17.61 -1.88 -5.22
CA TYR A 335 17.27 -3.29 -5.39
C TYR A 335 16.41 -3.44 -6.63
N TRP A 336 16.69 -4.41 -7.49
CA TRP A 336 15.83 -4.81 -8.60
C TRP A 336 15.52 -6.30 -8.51
N LYS A 337 14.25 -6.67 -8.72
CA LYS A 337 13.78 -8.05 -8.81
C LYS A 337 13.13 -8.32 -10.16
N ASN A 338 13.68 -9.30 -10.87
CA ASN A 338 13.22 -9.72 -12.17
C ASN A 338 12.20 -10.85 -12.06
N ASN A 339 10.92 -10.49 -12.08
CA ASN A 339 9.83 -11.48 -12.12
C ASN A 339 9.58 -12.05 -13.53
N ASN A 340 10.33 -11.64 -14.56
CA ASN A 340 10.16 -12.15 -15.92
C ASN A 340 10.79 -13.54 -16.06
N ALA A 341 10.34 -14.29 -17.07
CA ALA A 341 10.89 -15.59 -17.44
C ALA A 341 12.19 -15.49 -18.27
N PHE A 342 12.68 -14.29 -18.54
CA PHE A 342 13.87 -14.00 -19.33
C PHE A 342 14.78 -12.99 -18.59
N PRO A 343 16.09 -12.98 -18.87
CA PRO A 343 17.01 -12.01 -18.29
C PRO A 343 16.71 -10.59 -18.76
N VAL A 344 16.92 -9.62 -17.88
CA VAL A 344 16.70 -8.20 -18.13
C VAL A 344 17.97 -7.43 -17.80
N THR A 345 18.39 -6.54 -18.69
CA THR A 345 19.54 -5.66 -18.48
C THR A 345 19.07 -4.26 -18.16
N VAL A 346 19.48 -3.73 -17.01
CA VAL A 346 19.29 -2.34 -16.61
C VAL A 346 20.48 -1.52 -17.08
N THR A 347 20.22 -0.41 -17.78
CA THR A 347 21.20 0.65 -18.05
C THR A 347 20.96 1.77 -17.06
N LEU A 348 21.81 1.90 -16.05
CA LEU A 348 21.77 2.94 -15.01
C LEU A 348 22.73 4.06 -15.37
N ASN A 349 22.25 5.29 -15.41
CA ASN A 349 23.04 6.48 -15.62
C ASN A 349 23.06 7.33 -14.36
N LEU A 350 24.20 7.91 -14.03
CA LEU A 350 24.44 8.68 -12.80
C LEU A 350 25.24 9.95 -13.09
N LYS A 351 24.97 11.00 -12.32
CA LYS A 351 25.73 12.26 -12.33
C LYS A 351 25.57 12.97 -10.99
N GLY A 352 26.63 13.60 -10.48
CA GLY A 352 26.59 14.36 -9.23
C GLY A 352 27.54 13.81 -8.18
N GLU A 353 27.17 13.94 -6.91
CA GLU A 353 28.02 13.62 -5.76
C GLU A 353 27.73 12.20 -5.22
N TYR A 354 28.58 11.25 -5.61
CA TYR A 354 28.55 9.87 -5.13
C TYR A 354 29.91 9.21 -5.27
N GLN A 355 30.12 8.12 -4.53
CA GLN A 355 31.23 7.21 -4.73
C GLN A 355 30.72 5.82 -5.11
N ARG A 356 31.26 5.29 -6.21
CA ARG A 356 30.97 3.95 -6.71
C ARG A 356 31.67 2.87 -5.88
N LEU A 357 30.88 1.99 -5.26
CA LEU A 357 31.39 0.89 -4.43
C LEU A 357 31.88 -0.29 -5.26
N ASP A 358 31.33 -0.47 -6.47
CA ASP A 358 31.71 -1.53 -7.40
C ASP A 358 33.15 -1.39 -7.93
N LEU A 359 33.69 -0.16 -7.92
CA LEU A 359 35.08 0.11 -8.33
C LEU A 359 36.12 -0.13 -7.23
N GLN A 360 35.72 -0.21 -5.96
CA GLN A 360 36.67 -0.41 -4.84
C GLN A 360 37.20 -1.85 -4.74
N ASN A 361 36.53 -2.82 -5.38
CA ASN A 361 36.93 -4.23 -5.41
C ASN A 361 37.69 -4.63 -6.69
N ALA A 362 38.06 -3.68 -7.55
CA ALA A 362 38.90 -3.97 -8.71
C ALA A 362 40.36 -4.27 -8.26
N PRO A 363 41.00 -5.35 -8.73
CA PRO A 363 42.39 -5.62 -8.40
C PRO A 363 43.26 -4.43 -8.84
N LYS A 364 43.99 -3.85 -7.89
CA LYS A 364 45.01 -2.84 -8.18
C LYS A 364 46.00 -3.44 -9.16
N THR A 365 45.94 -3.04 -10.43
CA THR A 365 47.01 -3.29 -11.39
C THR A 365 48.21 -2.49 -10.93
N THR A 366 49.14 -3.15 -10.23
CA THR A 366 50.48 -2.64 -9.97
C THR A 366 51.24 -2.59 -11.29
N HIS A 367 51.22 -1.43 -11.94
CA HIS A 367 52.30 -1.04 -12.84
C HIS A 367 52.90 0.25 -12.32
N ASP A 368 53.97 0.11 -11.55
CA ASP A 368 55.09 1.04 -11.57
C ASP A 368 56.40 0.32 -11.18
N THR A 369 57.25 0.22 -12.21
CA THR A 369 58.72 0.22 -12.22
C THR A 369 59.52 -0.88 -11.50
N LEU A 370 60.23 -1.67 -12.32
CA LEU A 370 61.68 -1.58 -12.43
C LEU A 370 62.08 -1.43 -13.91
#